data_AF-A0A7V9CJH3-F1
#
_entry.id   AF-A0A7V9CJH3-F1
#
_cell.length_a   1.000
_cell.length_b   1.000
_cell.length_c   1.000
_cell.angle_alpha   90.00
_cell.angle_beta   90.00
_cell.angle_gamma   90.00
#
_symmetry.space_group_name_H-M   'P 1'
#
loop_
_entity.id
_entity.type
_entity.pdbx_description
1 polymer ?
#
loop_
_entity_poly.entity_id
_entity_poly.type
_entity_poly.pdbx_seq_one_letter_code
_entity_poly.pdbx_strand_id
1 'polypeptide(L)'
;GEEGARYSVLFAFQVLPTIIFIASLFAILYYLGVMQLVVRVFAIGMRRFMKASGAESLNVAASIFMGQTEAPLTIRPYLPHMTSSELMTVMTSGMAHISGGIMAAYVLFGIEAQHLLTAVIMTAPGTLMMAKIFVPETEVPQTMGTVALETERTDVNIIDAAGRGTAEGLGLALNVGAMLISFLALIAMVNAVLGLAGLSLQQIFGWALAPLAWSMGVPWQDAPVVGNLLGTRMVLNEFVAYSQLGPLKPTLDPRSFTIATFALCGFANFSSIGMQIGGIGALAPTRRHDLARLGFRAMIAGTLANFVTATIAGFLL
;
A
#
# COMPACT_ATOMS: atom_id res chain seq x y z
N GLY A 1 13.79 -14.43 16.17
CA GLY A 1 13.21 -15.27 17.23
C GLY A 1 12.09 -16.13 16.66
N GLU A 2 11.56 -17.07 17.45
CA GLU A 2 10.52 -18.03 17.04
C GLU A 2 9.25 -17.38 16.47
N GLU A 3 8.85 -16.20 16.99
CA GLU A 3 7.74 -15.44 16.42
C GLU A 3 8.02 -15.00 14.97
N GLY A 4 9.24 -14.53 14.69
CA GLY A 4 9.68 -14.19 13.33
C GLY A 4 9.69 -15.38 12.36
N ALA A 5 9.88 -16.60 12.86
CA ALA A 5 9.79 -17.81 12.05
C ALA A 5 8.33 -18.12 11.66
N ARG A 6 7.38 -18.01 12.60
CA ARG A 6 5.93 -18.16 12.30
C ARG A 6 5.44 -17.12 11.29
N TYR A 7 5.85 -15.85 11.44
CA TYR A 7 5.47 -14.79 10.50
C TYR A 7 6.09 -14.99 9.11
N SER A 8 7.32 -15.52 9.04
CA SER A 8 7.97 -15.86 7.76
C SER A 8 7.22 -16.96 6.99
N VAL A 9 6.72 -17.99 7.68
CA VAL A 9 5.95 -19.08 7.05
C VAL A 9 4.59 -18.58 6.56
N LEU A 10 3.86 -17.80 7.36
CA LEU A 10 2.59 -17.19 6.92
C LEU A 10 2.80 -16.30 5.69
N PHE A 11 3.85 -15.48 5.69
CA PHE A 11 4.14 -14.60 4.56
C PHE A 11 4.49 -15.38 3.29
N ALA A 12 5.46 -16.32 3.38
CA ALA A 12 5.93 -17.07 2.22
C ALA A 12 4.87 -17.98 1.60
N PHE A 13 3.98 -18.55 2.41
CA PHE A 13 3.02 -19.57 1.96
C PHE A 13 1.56 -19.10 1.93
N GLN A 14 1.22 -17.90 2.43
CA GLN A 14 -0.12 -17.33 2.27
C GLN A 14 -0.11 -16.04 1.45
N VAL A 15 0.89 -15.17 1.61
CA VAL A 15 0.94 -13.88 0.89
C VAL A 15 1.46 -14.06 -0.53
N LEU A 16 2.62 -14.71 -0.71
CA LEU A 16 3.21 -14.87 -2.05
C LEU A 16 2.32 -15.66 -3.04
N PRO A 17 1.65 -16.77 -2.65
CA PRO A 17 0.74 -17.47 -3.55
C PRO A 17 -0.49 -16.64 -3.95
N THR A 18 -0.94 -15.73 -3.07
CA THR A 18 -2.05 -14.82 -3.36
C THR A 18 -1.69 -13.89 -4.52
N ILE A 19 -0.46 -13.38 -4.57
CA ILE A 19 0.04 -12.55 -5.69
C ILE A 19 -0.06 -13.32 -7.02
N ILE A 20 0.33 -14.60 -7.04
CA ILE A 20 0.28 -15.44 -8.24
C ILE A 20 -1.16 -15.65 -8.70
N PHE A 21 -2.05 -16.00 -7.75
CA PHE A 21 -3.47 -16.20 -8.03
C PHE A 21 -4.13 -14.94 -8.58
N ILE A 22 -3.91 -13.79 -7.92
CA ILE A 22 -4.48 -12.51 -8.33
C ILE A 22 -3.94 -12.12 -9.72
N ALA A 23 -2.64 -12.27 -9.99
CA ALA A 23 -2.10 -11.98 -11.31
C ALA A 23 -2.74 -12.84 -12.42
N SER A 24 -2.97 -14.14 -12.16
CA SER A 24 -3.69 -15.02 -13.07
C SER A 24 -5.15 -14.58 -13.29
N LEU A 25 -5.86 -14.29 -12.20
CA LEU A 25 -7.25 -13.83 -12.25
C LEU A 25 -7.40 -12.53 -13.06
N PHE A 26 -6.53 -11.55 -12.84
CA PHE A 26 -6.59 -10.29 -13.57
C PHE A 26 -6.24 -10.44 -15.04
N ALA A 27 -5.28 -11.30 -15.39
CA ALA A 27 -5.01 -11.62 -16.79
C ALA A 27 -6.27 -12.20 -17.49
N ILE A 28 -7.02 -13.06 -16.81
CA ILE A 28 -8.32 -13.56 -17.29
C ILE A 28 -9.33 -12.41 -17.45
N LEU A 29 -9.48 -11.56 -16.43
CA LEU A 29 -10.45 -10.45 -16.47
C LEU A 29 -10.15 -9.43 -17.58
N TYR A 30 -8.86 -9.22 -17.88
CA TYR A 30 -8.42 -8.41 -19.02
C TYR A 30 -8.73 -9.05 -20.36
N TYR A 31 -8.46 -10.36 -20.49
CA TYR A 31 -8.79 -11.12 -21.69
C TYR A 31 -10.31 -11.06 -21.99
N LEU A 32 -11.13 -11.18 -20.94
CA LEU A 32 -12.59 -11.13 -21.02
C LEU A 32 -13.16 -9.73 -21.26
N GLY A 33 -12.38 -8.66 -21.13
CA GLY A 33 -12.88 -7.28 -21.31
C GLY A 33 -13.50 -6.65 -20.05
N VAL A 34 -13.52 -7.36 -18.92
CA VAL A 34 -14.16 -6.91 -17.67
C VAL A 34 -13.39 -5.72 -17.08
N MET A 35 -12.05 -5.80 -17.07
CA MET A 35 -11.22 -4.74 -16.52
C MET A 35 -11.42 -3.42 -17.25
N GLN A 36 -11.55 -3.45 -18.57
CA GLN A 36 -11.78 -2.28 -19.42
C GLN A 36 -13.08 -1.54 -19.04
N LEU A 37 -14.13 -2.29 -18.67
CA LEU A 37 -15.36 -1.70 -18.16
C LEU A 37 -15.15 -1.02 -16.80
N VAL A 38 -14.48 -1.70 -15.87
CA VAL A 38 -14.18 -1.17 -14.53
C VAL A 38 -13.31 0.10 -14.63
N VAL A 39 -12.24 0.07 -15.45
CA VAL A 39 -11.39 1.24 -15.78
C VAL A 39 -12.24 2.41 -16.21
N ARG A 40 -13.17 2.17 -17.14
CA ARG A 40 -14.01 3.22 -17.72
C ARG A 40 -14.92 3.86 -16.68
N VAL A 41 -15.56 3.07 -15.83
CA VAL A 41 -16.46 3.58 -14.78
C VAL A 41 -15.68 4.46 -13.79
N PHE A 42 -14.54 3.97 -13.29
CA PHE A 42 -13.71 4.74 -12.35
C PHE A 42 -13.11 5.99 -12.99
N ALA A 43 -12.66 5.91 -14.25
CA ALA A 43 -12.17 7.07 -14.99
C ALA A 43 -13.24 8.16 -15.11
N ILE A 44 -14.51 7.81 -15.34
CA ILE A 44 -15.61 8.78 -15.40
C ILE A 44 -15.87 9.42 -14.04
N GLY A 45 -15.97 8.62 -12.98
CA GLY A 45 -16.22 9.12 -11.62
C GLY A 45 -15.10 10.04 -11.15
N MET A 46 -13.86 9.59 -11.24
CA MET A 46 -12.70 10.34 -10.74
C MET A 46 -12.38 11.57 -11.59
N ARG A 47 -12.62 11.53 -12.91
CA ARG A 47 -12.59 12.75 -13.74
C ARG A 47 -13.58 13.78 -13.23
N ARG A 48 -14.82 13.36 -12.92
CA ARG A 48 -15.91 14.27 -12.54
C ARG A 48 -15.63 15.00 -11.23
N PHE A 49 -15.01 14.31 -10.27
CA PHE A 49 -14.82 14.83 -8.92
C PHE A 49 -13.39 15.33 -8.64
N MET A 50 -12.37 14.68 -9.21
CA MET A 50 -10.97 14.91 -8.86
C MET A 50 -10.08 15.37 -10.01
N LYS A 51 -10.57 15.40 -11.25
CA LYS A 51 -9.79 15.72 -12.46
C LYS A 51 -8.52 14.86 -12.62
N ALA A 52 -8.53 13.65 -12.08
CA ALA A 52 -7.45 12.66 -12.20
C ALA A 52 -7.56 11.90 -13.53
N SER A 53 -6.44 11.31 -13.99
CA SER A 53 -6.41 10.48 -15.19
C SER A 53 -7.11 9.14 -14.97
N GLY A 54 -7.51 8.44 -16.05
CA GLY A 54 -8.22 7.17 -15.93
C GLY A 54 -7.38 6.05 -15.30
N ALA A 55 -6.10 5.95 -15.67
CA ALA A 55 -5.20 4.91 -15.15
C ALA A 55 -4.93 5.09 -13.64
N GLU A 56 -4.51 6.28 -13.21
CA GLU A 56 -4.20 6.49 -11.78
C GLU A 56 -5.45 6.32 -10.90
N SER A 57 -6.61 6.72 -11.41
CA SER A 57 -7.90 6.59 -10.74
C SER A 57 -8.31 5.14 -10.54
N LEU A 58 -8.15 4.31 -11.58
CA LEU A 58 -8.40 2.88 -11.46
C LEU A 58 -7.42 2.23 -10.49
N ASN A 59 -6.14 2.60 -10.53
CA ASN A 59 -5.17 2.01 -9.61
C ASN A 59 -5.51 2.32 -8.16
N VAL A 60 -5.94 3.55 -7.85
CA VAL A 60 -6.43 3.94 -6.52
C VAL A 60 -7.64 3.11 -6.13
N ALA A 61 -8.61 2.95 -7.04
CA ALA A 61 -9.80 2.13 -6.80
C ALA A 61 -9.48 0.65 -6.58
N ALA A 62 -8.56 0.09 -7.39
CA ALA A 62 -8.10 -1.28 -7.25
C ALA A 62 -7.36 -1.47 -5.91
N SER A 63 -6.57 -0.49 -5.48
CA SER A 63 -5.81 -0.54 -4.21
C SER A 63 -6.70 -0.60 -2.97
N ILE A 64 -8.00 -0.26 -3.06
CA ILE A 64 -8.95 -0.46 -1.96
C ILE A 64 -9.11 -1.95 -1.63
N PHE A 65 -8.96 -2.83 -2.61
CA PHE A 65 -9.18 -4.26 -2.43
C PHE A 65 -7.90 -5.07 -2.59
N MET A 66 -6.97 -4.59 -3.41
CA MET A 66 -5.76 -5.29 -3.82
C MET A 66 -4.51 -4.74 -3.14
N GLY A 67 -3.49 -5.60 -3.04
CA GLY A 67 -2.18 -5.20 -2.53
C GLY A 67 -1.43 -4.23 -3.44
N GLN A 68 -0.38 -3.62 -2.88
CA GLN A 68 0.46 -2.62 -3.56
C GLN A 68 1.17 -3.12 -4.83
N THR A 69 1.33 -4.42 -4.99
CA THR A 69 1.91 -5.06 -6.18
C THR A 69 0.87 -5.62 -7.14
N GLU A 70 -0.37 -5.79 -6.67
CA GLU A 70 -1.49 -6.36 -7.42
C GLU A 70 -2.28 -5.26 -8.15
N ALA A 71 -2.57 -4.15 -7.47
CA ALA A 71 -3.30 -3.03 -8.05
C ALA A 71 -2.66 -2.51 -9.36
N PRO A 72 -1.32 -2.36 -9.48
CA PRO A 72 -0.68 -1.92 -10.73
C PRO A 72 -0.88 -2.88 -11.92
N LEU A 73 -1.22 -4.16 -11.68
CA LEU A 73 -1.57 -5.08 -12.77
C LEU A 73 -2.80 -4.60 -13.54
N THR A 74 -3.74 -3.93 -12.84
CA THR A 74 -4.97 -3.34 -13.41
C THR A 74 -4.72 -2.14 -14.31
N ILE A 75 -3.48 -1.68 -14.43
CA ILE A 75 -3.08 -0.60 -15.33
C ILE A 75 -1.77 -0.91 -16.07
N ARG A 76 -1.36 -2.17 -16.13
CA ARG A 76 -0.05 -2.56 -16.67
C ARG A 76 0.27 -1.94 -18.05
N PRO A 77 -0.64 -1.94 -19.05
CA PRO A 77 -0.35 -1.36 -20.36
C PRO A 77 -0.01 0.15 -20.32
N TYR A 78 -0.46 0.85 -19.28
CA TYR A 78 -0.29 2.29 -19.13
C TYR A 78 1.02 2.65 -18.38
N LEU A 79 1.50 1.79 -17.48
CA LEU A 79 2.66 2.06 -16.62
C LEU A 79 3.90 2.60 -17.36
N PRO A 80 4.30 2.08 -18.53
CA PRO A 80 5.48 2.60 -19.24
C PRO A 80 5.32 4.07 -19.67
N HIS A 81 4.09 4.52 -19.91
CA HIS A 81 3.78 5.82 -20.52
C HIS A 81 3.19 6.84 -19.55
N MET A 82 3.02 6.49 -18.27
CA MET A 82 2.47 7.38 -17.24
C MET A 82 3.38 8.58 -16.97
N THR A 83 2.80 9.73 -16.65
CA THR A 83 3.57 10.90 -16.20
C THR A 83 4.23 10.64 -14.83
N SER A 84 5.14 11.51 -14.40
CA SER A 84 5.74 11.39 -13.07
C SER A 84 4.72 11.53 -11.94
N SER A 85 3.68 12.36 -12.14
CA SER A 85 2.60 12.54 -11.17
C SER A 85 1.66 11.34 -11.14
N GLU A 86 1.32 10.76 -12.28
CA GLU A 86 0.56 9.51 -12.37
C GLU A 86 1.30 8.35 -11.66
N LEU A 87 2.61 8.20 -11.89
CA LEU A 87 3.41 7.19 -11.17
C LEU A 87 3.46 7.46 -9.66
N MET A 88 3.57 8.73 -9.25
CA MET A 88 3.51 9.09 -7.84
C MET A 88 2.18 8.66 -7.22
N THR A 89 1.05 8.87 -7.90
CA THR A 89 -0.27 8.40 -7.44
C THR A 89 -0.31 6.88 -7.31
N VAL A 90 0.17 6.14 -8.32
CA VAL A 90 0.20 4.67 -8.29
C VAL A 90 0.99 4.17 -7.08
N MET A 91 2.18 4.71 -6.87
CA MET A 91 3.03 4.30 -5.75
C MET A 91 2.41 4.67 -4.40
N THR A 92 1.91 5.90 -4.28
CA THR A 92 1.27 6.41 -3.06
C THR A 92 0.06 5.56 -2.69
N SER A 93 -0.79 5.21 -3.67
CA SER A 93 -1.97 4.37 -3.44
C SER A 93 -1.61 2.97 -2.98
N GLY A 94 -0.59 2.35 -3.58
CA GLY A 94 -0.09 1.07 -3.10
C GLY A 94 0.35 1.13 -1.63
N MET A 95 0.97 2.22 -1.18
CA MET A 95 1.43 2.35 0.22
C MET A 95 0.34 2.84 1.18
N ALA A 96 -0.67 3.56 0.69
CA ALA A 96 -1.71 4.13 1.53
C ALA A 96 -2.79 3.10 1.92
N HIS A 97 -2.98 2.05 1.14
CA HIS A 97 -4.01 1.04 1.37
C HIS A 97 -3.44 -0.26 1.93
N ILE A 98 -4.33 -1.15 2.38
CA ILE A 98 -4.03 -2.55 2.73
C ILE A 98 -4.79 -3.48 1.78
N SER A 99 -4.30 -4.71 1.62
CA SER A 99 -5.01 -5.74 0.85
C SER A 99 -6.16 -6.33 1.67
N GLY A 100 -7.29 -6.61 1.01
CA GLY A 100 -8.38 -7.34 1.65
C GLY A 100 -7.94 -8.72 2.17
N GLY A 101 -6.96 -9.36 1.51
CA GLY A 101 -6.46 -10.69 1.87
C GLY A 101 -5.81 -10.76 3.26
N ILE A 102 -5.21 -9.67 3.73
CA ILE A 102 -4.53 -9.63 5.03
C ILE A 102 -5.38 -8.97 6.12
N MET A 103 -6.48 -8.32 5.73
CA MET A 103 -7.40 -7.66 6.66
C MET A 103 -7.95 -8.64 7.69
N ALA A 104 -8.22 -9.89 7.28
CA ALA A 104 -8.65 -10.96 8.18
C ALA A 104 -7.63 -11.22 9.31
N ALA A 105 -6.33 -11.13 9.02
CA ALA A 105 -5.30 -11.31 10.05
C ALA A 105 -5.33 -10.19 11.09
N TYR A 106 -5.59 -8.95 10.68
CA TYR A 106 -5.72 -7.83 11.61
C TYR A 106 -6.96 -7.97 12.50
N VAL A 107 -8.06 -8.49 11.95
CA VAL A 107 -9.26 -8.79 12.74
C VAL A 107 -8.98 -9.85 13.80
N LEU A 108 -8.16 -10.86 13.48
CA LEU A 108 -7.71 -11.87 14.46
C LEU A 108 -6.84 -11.27 15.59
N PHE A 109 -6.17 -10.14 15.35
CA PHE A 109 -5.49 -9.39 16.41
C PHE A 109 -6.43 -8.54 17.27
N GLY A 110 -7.75 -8.54 17.01
CA GLY A 110 -8.73 -7.77 17.79
C GLY A 110 -9.05 -6.38 17.23
N ILE A 111 -8.62 -6.11 15.99
CA ILE A 111 -8.95 -4.89 15.26
C ILE A 111 -10.35 -5.02 14.65
N GLU A 112 -11.15 -3.96 14.73
CA GLU A 112 -12.53 -4.00 14.25
C GLU A 112 -12.58 -3.91 12.71
N ALA A 113 -13.18 -4.90 12.07
CA ALA A 113 -13.33 -4.96 10.62
C ALA A 113 -14.03 -3.73 10.05
N GLN A 114 -15.01 -3.18 10.80
CA GLN A 114 -15.70 -1.95 10.43
C GLN A 114 -14.73 -0.77 10.30
N HIS A 115 -13.82 -0.60 11.25
CA HIS A 115 -12.83 0.47 11.20
C HIS A 115 -11.83 0.28 10.05
N LEU A 116 -11.36 -0.95 9.81
CA LEU A 116 -10.47 -1.25 8.69
C LEU A 116 -11.13 -0.94 7.33
N LEU A 117 -12.34 -1.46 7.10
CA LEU A 117 -13.08 -1.20 5.86
C LEU A 117 -13.35 0.29 5.65
N THR A 118 -13.74 0.99 6.71
CA THR A 118 -13.98 2.43 6.67
C THR A 118 -12.70 3.20 6.34
N ALA A 119 -11.59 2.86 7.00
CA ALA A 119 -10.29 3.51 6.78
C ALA A 119 -9.80 3.35 5.33
N VAL A 120 -9.89 2.14 4.77
CA VAL A 120 -9.43 1.88 3.40
C VAL A 120 -10.23 2.68 2.37
N ILE A 121 -11.56 2.75 2.51
CA ILE A 121 -12.43 3.51 1.59
C ILE A 121 -12.14 5.01 1.71
N MET A 122 -12.08 5.54 2.93
CA MET A 122 -11.85 6.97 3.15
C MET A 122 -10.44 7.43 2.73
N THR A 123 -9.46 6.53 2.75
CA THR A 123 -8.07 6.86 2.37
C THR A 123 -7.93 7.10 0.86
N ALA A 124 -8.78 6.51 0.01
CA ALA A 124 -8.67 6.63 -1.45
C ALA A 124 -8.63 8.10 -1.98
N PRO A 125 -9.56 8.99 -1.60
CA PRO A 125 -9.44 10.41 -1.95
C PRO A 125 -8.24 11.10 -1.28
N GLY A 126 -7.90 10.72 -0.04
CA GLY A 126 -6.74 11.25 0.69
C GLY A 126 -5.40 10.92 0.01
N THR A 127 -5.30 9.72 -0.56
CA THR A 127 -4.16 9.25 -1.36
C THR A 127 -3.94 10.12 -2.58
N LEU A 128 -4.99 10.38 -3.36
CA LEU A 128 -4.88 11.24 -4.55
C LEU A 128 -4.51 12.66 -4.16
N MET A 129 -5.14 13.21 -3.12
CA MET A 129 -4.82 14.52 -2.59
C MET A 129 -3.33 14.60 -2.22
N MET A 130 -2.82 13.66 -1.42
CA MET A 130 -1.42 13.66 -0.99
C MET A 130 -0.44 13.43 -2.14
N ALA A 131 -0.74 12.50 -3.05
CA ALA A 131 0.09 12.26 -4.22
C ALA A 131 0.24 13.53 -5.07
N LYS A 132 -0.86 14.24 -5.33
CA LYS A 132 -0.87 15.46 -6.15
C LYS A 132 -0.29 16.68 -5.43
N ILE A 133 -0.32 16.73 -4.09
CA ILE A 133 0.41 17.75 -3.32
C ILE A 133 1.93 17.54 -3.45
N PHE A 134 2.40 16.29 -3.37
CA PHE A 134 3.83 15.98 -3.43
C PHE A 134 4.42 16.06 -4.83
N VAL A 135 3.67 15.60 -5.84
CA VAL A 135 4.06 15.68 -7.25
C VAL A 135 2.82 16.09 -8.06
N PRO A 136 2.60 17.40 -8.26
CA PRO A 136 1.52 17.90 -9.08
C PRO A 136 1.63 17.44 -10.53
N GLU A 137 0.50 17.30 -11.21
CA GLU A 137 0.46 16.97 -12.64
C GLU A 137 0.89 18.19 -13.46
N THR A 138 2.00 18.08 -14.20
CA THR A 138 2.52 19.13 -15.09
C THR A 138 2.46 18.74 -16.56
N GLU A 139 2.19 17.47 -16.85
CA GLU A 139 2.12 16.90 -18.19
C GLU A 139 0.67 16.58 -18.55
N VAL A 140 0.42 16.07 -19.76
CA VAL A 140 -0.92 15.64 -20.18
C VAL A 140 -0.96 14.11 -20.17
N PRO A 141 -1.68 13.49 -19.21
CA PRO A 141 -1.84 12.05 -19.15
C PRO A 141 -2.48 11.46 -20.41
N GLN A 142 -1.99 10.32 -20.88
CA GLN A 142 -2.54 9.62 -22.05
C GLN A 142 -3.99 9.17 -21.85
N THR A 143 -4.36 8.87 -20.60
CA THR A 143 -5.71 8.43 -20.23
C THR A 143 -6.61 9.59 -19.81
N MET A 144 -6.20 10.83 -20.06
CA MET A 144 -7.01 12.01 -19.76
C MET A 144 -8.20 12.08 -20.72
N GLY A 145 -9.42 11.98 -20.20
CA GLY A 145 -10.66 12.21 -20.97
C GLY A 145 -11.08 11.11 -21.95
N THR A 146 -10.19 10.21 -22.35
CA THR A 146 -10.49 9.07 -23.23
C THR A 146 -9.71 7.83 -22.79
N VAL A 147 -10.41 6.70 -22.58
CA VAL A 147 -9.77 5.38 -22.48
C VAL A 147 -9.58 4.86 -23.91
N ALA A 148 -8.70 5.49 -24.68
CA ALA A 148 -8.29 4.96 -25.97
C ALA A 148 -7.14 3.99 -25.71
N LEU A 149 -7.49 2.72 -25.48
CA LEU A 149 -6.49 1.66 -25.57
C LEU A 149 -7.16 0.39 -26.08
N GLU A 150 -6.89 0.09 -27.34
CA GLU A 150 -7.02 -1.26 -27.87
C GLU A 150 -5.98 -2.09 -27.12
N THR A 151 -6.43 -2.81 -26.09
CA THR A 151 -5.56 -3.81 -25.47
C THR A 151 -5.40 -4.90 -26.52
N GLU A 152 -4.24 -4.96 -27.17
CA GLU A 152 -3.94 -6.05 -28.08
C GLU A 152 -4.16 -7.37 -27.32
N ARG A 153 -5.07 -8.20 -27.82
CA ARG A 153 -5.29 -9.53 -27.27
C ARG A 153 -4.10 -10.39 -27.67
N THR A 154 -3.09 -10.42 -26.80
CA THR A 154 -1.90 -11.25 -27.00
C THR A 154 -2.17 -12.72 -26.74
N ASP A 155 -3.20 -13.03 -25.93
CA ASP A 155 -3.52 -14.39 -25.51
C ASP A 155 -4.51 -15.06 -26.47
N VAL A 156 -4.29 -16.35 -26.74
CA VAL A 156 -5.14 -17.13 -27.65
C VAL A 156 -6.49 -17.48 -27.00
N ASN A 157 -6.49 -17.78 -25.69
CA ASN A 157 -7.68 -18.19 -24.94
C ASN A 157 -7.54 -17.85 -23.44
N ILE A 158 -8.60 -18.11 -22.67
CA ILE A 158 -8.64 -17.85 -21.21
C ILE A 158 -7.53 -18.60 -20.46
N ILE A 159 -7.21 -19.84 -20.87
CA ILE A 159 -6.19 -20.66 -20.22
C ILE A 159 -4.80 -20.08 -20.49
N ASP A 160 -4.57 -19.60 -21.72
CA ASP A 160 -3.34 -18.90 -22.10
C ASP A 160 -3.15 -17.61 -21.28
N ALA A 161 -4.21 -16.80 -21.16
CA ALA A 161 -4.21 -15.61 -20.32
C ALA A 161 -3.93 -15.95 -18.84
N ALA A 162 -4.55 -16.99 -18.31
CA ALA A 162 -4.33 -17.48 -16.95
C ALA A 162 -2.87 -17.95 -16.74
N GLY A 163 -2.31 -18.66 -17.71
CA GLY A 163 -0.93 -19.16 -17.70
C GLY A 163 0.09 -18.03 -17.74
N ARG A 164 -0.07 -17.07 -18.65
CA ARG A 164 0.76 -15.86 -18.72
C ARG A 164 0.69 -15.06 -17.42
N GLY A 165 -0.52 -14.82 -16.89
CA GLY A 165 -0.72 -14.13 -15.62
C GLY A 165 -0.08 -14.85 -14.43
N THR A 166 -0.11 -16.19 -14.42
CA THR A 166 0.56 -17.01 -13.40
C THR A 166 2.08 -16.85 -13.45
N ALA A 167 2.69 -16.92 -14.64
CA ALA A 167 4.13 -16.79 -14.82
C ALA A 167 4.63 -15.38 -14.42
N GLU A 168 3.90 -14.34 -14.83
CA GLU A 168 4.16 -12.96 -14.43
C GLU A 168 4.01 -12.77 -12.91
N GLY A 169 2.94 -13.33 -12.33
CA GLY A 169 2.69 -13.33 -10.89
C GLY A 169 3.77 -14.04 -10.09
N LEU A 170 4.31 -15.15 -10.59
CA LEU A 170 5.43 -15.86 -9.97
C LEU A 170 6.69 -15.01 -9.96
N GLY A 171 7.05 -14.39 -11.09
CA GLY A 171 8.19 -13.47 -11.16
C GLY A 171 8.04 -12.29 -10.18
N LEU A 172 6.82 -11.73 -10.09
CA LEU A 172 6.47 -10.69 -9.14
C LEU A 172 6.63 -11.16 -7.69
N ALA A 173 6.09 -12.33 -7.34
CA ALA A 173 6.16 -12.90 -5.99
C ALA A 173 7.62 -13.16 -5.56
N LEU A 174 8.46 -13.71 -6.45
CA LEU A 174 9.88 -13.94 -6.18
C LEU A 174 10.63 -12.63 -5.94
N ASN A 175 10.39 -11.61 -6.77
CA ASN A 175 10.99 -10.28 -6.59
C ASN A 175 10.58 -9.66 -5.26
N VAL A 176 9.30 -9.75 -4.89
CA VAL A 176 8.80 -9.25 -3.60
C VAL A 176 9.45 -9.96 -2.42
N GLY A 177 9.49 -11.30 -2.46
CA GLY A 177 10.13 -12.10 -1.41
C GLY A 177 11.61 -11.75 -1.23
N ALA A 178 12.36 -11.64 -2.34
CA ALA A 178 13.78 -11.28 -2.30
C ALA A 178 14.00 -9.86 -1.73
N MET A 179 13.20 -8.88 -2.15
CA MET A 179 13.29 -7.51 -1.63
C MET A 179 12.99 -7.46 -0.13
N LEU A 180 11.98 -8.19 0.35
CA LEU A 180 11.66 -8.23 1.78
C LEU A 180 12.78 -8.83 2.62
N ILE A 181 13.34 -9.96 2.20
CA ILE A 181 14.48 -10.58 2.89
C ILE A 181 15.63 -9.58 3.01
N SER A 182 15.96 -8.89 1.91
CA SER A 182 17.04 -7.91 1.88
C SER A 182 16.79 -6.70 2.79
N PHE A 183 15.64 -6.03 2.65
CA PHE A 183 15.32 -4.83 3.43
C PHE A 183 15.16 -5.13 4.93
N LEU A 184 14.50 -6.23 5.30
CA LEU A 184 14.36 -6.62 6.71
C LEU A 184 15.70 -6.97 7.34
N ALA A 185 16.60 -7.63 6.59
CA ALA A 185 17.96 -7.91 7.07
C ALA A 185 18.76 -6.60 7.29
N LEU A 186 18.65 -5.63 6.39
CA LEU A 186 19.30 -4.32 6.54
C LEU A 186 18.77 -3.56 7.76
N ILE A 187 17.45 -3.56 7.97
CA ILE A 187 16.83 -2.95 9.15
C ILE A 187 17.30 -3.65 10.44
N ALA A 188 17.35 -4.98 10.45
CA ALA A 188 17.84 -5.76 11.59
C ALA A 188 19.31 -5.43 11.90
N MET A 189 20.15 -5.29 10.87
CA MET A 189 21.55 -4.87 11.02
C MET A 189 21.65 -3.47 11.65
N VAL A 190 20.87 -2.50 11.17
CA VAL A 190 20.86 -1.14 11.74
C VAL A 190 20.40 -1.17 13.21
N ASN A 191 19.35 -1.93 13.52
CA ASN A 191 18.88 -2.11 14.89
C ASN A 191 19.91 -2.80 15.79
N ALA A 192 20.72 -3.72 15.28
CA ALA A 192 21.80 -4.34 16.05
C ALA A 192 22.87 -3.31 16.44
N VAL A 193 23.22 -2.39 15.53
CA VAL A 193 24.16 -1.29 15.79
C VAL A 193 23.57 -0.29 16.79
N LEU A 194 22.32 0.14 16.60
CA LEU A 194 21.65 1.06 17.52
C LEU A 194 21.43 0.43 18.90
N GLY A 195 21.25 -0.89 18.96
CA GLY A 195 21.11 -1.66 20.19
C GLY A 195 22.31 -1.53 21.12
N LEU A 196 23.51 -1.22 20.59
CA LEU A 196 24.70 -0.91 21.40
C LEU A 196 24.51 0.34 22.28
N ALA A 197 23.62 1.25 21.88
CA ALA A 197 23.23 2.44 22.65
C ALA A 197 21.87 2.28 23.35
N GLY A 198 21.28 1.07 23.36
CA GLY A 198 19.95 0.83 23.91
C GLY A 198 18.80 1.41 23.08
N LEU A 199 19.01 1.65 21.78
CA LEU A 199 18.04 2.25 20.86
C LEU A 199 17.62 1.29 19.75
N SER A 200 16.44 1.53 19.18
CA SER A 200 16.01 0.94 17.91
C SER A 200 15.42 2.00 16.97
N LEU A 201 15.40 1.72 15.68
CA LEU A 201 14.75 2.58 14.69
C LEU A 201 13.28 2.83 15.03
N GLN A 202 12.57 1.80 15.51
CA GLN A 202 11.17 1.91 15.92
C GLN A 202 10.99 2.93 17.05
N GLN A 203 11.89 2.94 18.03
CA GLN A 203 11.87 3.91 19.13
C GLN A 203 12.16 5.33 18.64
N ILE A 204 13.18 5.50 17.79
CA ILE A 204 13.57 6.81 17.24
C ILE A 204 12.41 7.41 16.45
N PHE A 205 11.84 6.65 15.50
CA PHE A 205 10.67 7.09 14.76
C PHE A 205 9.43 7.21 15.66
N GLY A 206 9.33 6.37 16.68
CA GLY A 206 8.23 6.42 17.64
C GLY A 206 8.17 7.74 18.40
N TRP A 207 9.32 8.23 18.86
CA TRP A 207 9.42 9.55 19.49
C TRP A 207 9.14 10.68 18.52
N ALA A 208 9.63 10.58 17.28
CA ALA A 208 9.38 11.58 16.25
C ALA A 208 7.89 11.63 15.83
N LEU A 209 7.20 10.49 15.86
CA LEU A 209 5.80 10.35 15.45
C LEU A 209 4.82 10.53 16.61
N ALA A 210 5.25 10.53 17.87
CA ALA A 210 4.37 10.76 19.02
C ALA A 210 3.69 12.15 18.99
N PRO A 211 4.38 13.27 18.68
CA PRO A 211 3.72 14.56 18.48
C PRO A 211 2.68 14.54 17.35
N LEU A 212 2.92 13.76 16.30
CA LEU A 212 1.98 13.58 15.19
C LEU A 212 0.78 12.72 15.61
N ALA A 213 0.98 11.70 16.44
CA ALA A 213 -0.13 10.96 17.05
C ALA A 213 -1.03 11.90 17.86
N TRP A 214 -0.43 12.77 18.66
CA TRP A 214 -1.16 13.78 19.42
C TRP A 214 -1.94 14.74 18.52
N SER A 215 -1.34 15.23 17.42
CA SER A 215 -2.03 16.14 16.48
C SER A 215 -3.19 15.49 15.72
N MET A 216 -3.20 14.16 15.58
CA MET A 216 -4.35 13.40 15.04
C MET A 216 -5.51 13.25 16.04
N GLY A 217 -5.35 13.71 17.29
CA GLY A 217 -6.39 13.68 18.33
C GLY A 217 -6.24 12.56 19.37
N VAL A 218 -5.06 11.92 19.44
CA VAL A 218 -4.72 10.97 20.51
C VAL A 218 -4.39 11.75 21.80
N PRO A 219 -4.97 11.42 22.96
CA PRO A 219 -4.57 11.96 24.26
C PRO A 219 -3.06 11.83 24.51
N TRP A 220 -2.46 12.86 25.11
CA TRP A 220 -1.00 12.92 25.31
C TRP A 220 -0.43 11.71 26.07
N GLN A 221 -1.19 11.13 26.99
CA GLN A 221 -0.80 9.94 27.74
C GLN A 221 -0.57 8.69 26.85
N ASP A 222 -1.34 8.59 25.76
CA ASP A 222 -1.28 7.45 24.82
C ASP A 222 -0.38 7.76 23.61
N ALA A 223 -0.07 9.04 23.37
CA ALA A 223 0.71 9.48 22.21
C ALA A 223 2.09 8.82 22.08
N PRO A 224 2.87 8.55 23.15
CA PRO A 224 4.12 7.79 23.05
C PRO A 224 3.90 6.34 22.58
N VAL A 225 2.84 5.69 23.04
CA VAL A 225 2.51 4.30 22.68
C VAL A 225 2.07 4.25 21.22
N VAL A 226 1.14 5.11 20.82
CA VAL A 226 0.70 5.20 19.42
C VAL A 226 1.84 5.62 18.50
N GLY A 227 2.68 6.58 18.91
CA GLY A 227 3.89 6.98 18.19
C GLY A 227 4.79 5.79 17.89
N ASN A 228 5.07 4.95 18.90
CA ASN A 228 5.87 3.73 18.72
C ASN A 228 5.23 2.73 17.74
N LEU A 229 3.90 2.57 17.75
CA LEU A 229 3.20 1.75 16.75
C LEU A 229 3.37 2.30 15.33
N LEU A 230 3.27 3.63 15.15
CA LEU A 230 3.51 4.29 13.86
C LEU A 230 4.96 4.12 13.39
N GLY A 231 5.93 4.22 14.32
CA GLY A 231 7.34 3.98 14.05
C GLY A 231 7.62 2.52 13.68
N THR A 232 6.99 1.58 14.40
CA THR A 232 7.04 0.15 14.10
C THR A 232 6.49 -0.15 12.73
N ARG A 233 5.37 0.47 12.35
CA ARG A 233 4.83 0.35 10.99
C ARG A 233 5.80 0.85 9.95
N MET A 234 6.32 2.07 10.11
CA MET A 234 7.21 2.71 9.14
C MET A 234 8.50 1.90 8.92
N VAL A 235 9.05 1.35 10.00
CA VAL A 235 10.31 0.60 9.97
C VAL A 235 10.12 -0.83 9.50
N LEU A 236 9.18 -1.56 10.10
CA LEU A 236 8.95 -2.97 9.82
C LEU A 236 7.79 -3.14 8.83
N ASN A 237 6.57 -3.14 9.34
CA ASN A 237 5.33 -3.18 8.59
C ASN A 237 4.13 -3.02 9.54
N GLU A 238 2.97 -2.79 8.95
CA GLU A 238 1.69 -2.64 9.64
C GLU A 238 1.22 -3.93 10.31
N PHE A 239 1.58 -5.11 9.78
CA PHE A 239 1.22 -6.38 10.40
C PHE A 239 1.79 -6.53 11.81
N VAL A 240 3.07 -6.21 12.00
CA VAL A 240 3.71 -6.21 13.33
C VAL A 240 3.13 -5.11 14.22
N ALA A 241 2.83 -3.93 13.65
CA ALA A 241 2.19 -2.86 14.43
C ALA A 241 0.79 -3.28 14.92
N TYR A 242 -0.02 -3.96 14.10
CA TYR A 242 -1.34 -4.45 14.50
C TYR A 242 -1.28 -5.58 15.52
N SER A 243 -0.31 -6.50 15.41
CA SER A 243 -0.13 -7.55 16.42
C SER A 243 0.25 -6.98 17.79
N GLN A 244 0.88 -5.81 17.84
CA GLN A 244 1.16 -5.07 19.07
C GLN A 244 -0.02 -4.20 19.53
N LEU A 245 -0.79 -3.59 18.61
CA LEU A 245 -1.95 -2.77 18.95
C LEU A 245 -3.07 -3.61 19.58
N GLY A 246 -3.37 -4.77 19.02
CA GLY A 246 -4.45 -5.65 19.45
C GLY A 246 -4.52 -5.89 20.97
N PRO A 247 -3.44 -6.40 21.58
CA PRO A 247 -3.35 -6.62 23.03
C PRO A 247 -3.50 -5.36 23.89
N LEU A 248 -3.28 -4.16 23.32
CA LEU A 248 -3.38 -2.88 24.03
C LEU A 248 -4.82 -2.34 24.11
N LYS A 249 -5.79 -3.00 23.48
CA LYS A 249 -7.21 -2.60 23.51
C LYS A 249 -7.77 -2.36 24.92
N PRO A 250 -7.44 -3.17 25.95
CA PRO A 250 -7.96 -2.94 27.30
C PRO A 250 -7.27 -1.77 28.05
N THR A 251 -6.10 -1.32 27.58
CA THR A 251 -5.26 -0.35 28.28
C THR A 251 -5.26 1.04 27.66
N LEU A 252 -5.48 1.14 26.34
CA LEU A 252 -5.56 2.41 25.63
C LEU A 252 -6.94 3.04 25.78
N ASP A 253 -7.00 4.37 25.70
CA ASP A 253 -8.28 5.05 25.53
C ASP A 253 -8.96 4.53 24.24
N PRO A 254 -10.28 4.23 24.25
CA PRO A 254 -10.99 3.75 23.06
C PRO A 254 -10.82 4.66 21.84
N ARG A 255 -10.72 5.98 22.06
CA ARG A 255 -10.42 6.97 21.02
C ARG A 255 -9.02 6.75 20.44
N SER A 256 -8.01 6.58 21.29
CA SER A 256 -6.62 6.29 20.88
C SER A 256 -6.52 5.01 20.06
N PHE A 257 -7.18 3.94 20.51
CA PHE A 257 -7.19 2.65 19.82
C PHE A 257 -7.80 2.77 18.41
N THR A 258 -8.90 3.52 18.30
CA THR A 258 -9.57 3.76 17.01
C THR A 258 -8.71 4.62 16.09
N ILE A 259 -8.17 5.75 16.57
CA ILE A 259 -7.27 6.61 15.76
C ILE A 259 -6.04 5.82 15.30
N ALA A 260 -5.42 5.02 16.18
CA ALA A 260 -4.30 4.16 15.83
C ALA A 260 -4.68 3.13 14.75
N THR A 261 -5.87 2.54 14.84
CA THR A 261 -6.39 1.62 13.80
C THR A 261 -6.43 2.29 12.43
N PHE A 262 -6.96 3.51 12.33
CA PHE A 262 -7.00 4.23 11.06
C PHE A 262 -5.60 4.65 10.58
N ALA A 263 -4.74 5.13 11.49
CA ALA A 263 -3.41 5.62 11.16
C ALA A 263 -2.45 4.51 10.70
N LEU A 264 -2.65 3.28 11.20
CA LEU A 264 -1.87 2.10 10.81
C LEU A 264 -2.37 1.44 9.51
N CYS A 265 -3.56 1.79 9.03
CA CYS A 265 -4.24 1.13 7.92
C CYS A 265 -3.67 1.47 6.53
N GLY A 266 -2.40 1.14 6.32
CA GLY A 266 -1.72 1.26 5.03
C GLY A 266 -0.35 0.57 5.05
N PHE A 267 0.11 0.14 3.88
CA PHE A 267 1.39 -0.51 3.67
C PHE A 267 2.62 0.41 3.74
N ALA A 268 2.51 1.68 4.08
CA ALA A 268 3.61 2.64 4.00
C ALA A 268 4.74 2.32 4.99
N ASN A 269 5.83 1.74 4.48
CA ASN A 269 7.04 1.38 5.22
C ASN A 269 8.25 1.28 4.27
N PHE A 270 9.47 1.18 4.83
CA PHE A 270 10.69 1.12 4.01
C PHE A 270 10.74 -0.10 3.08
N SER A 271 10.24 -1.25 3.53
CA SER A 271 10.22 -2.46 2.71
C SER A 271 9.26 -2.35 1.52
N SER A 272 8.16 -1.60 1.67
CA SER A 272 7.19 -1.32 0.61
C SER A 272 7.76 -0.50 -0.54
N ILE A 273 8.73 0.38 -0.28
CA ILE A 273 9.49 1.05 -1.34
C ILE A 273 10.18 -0.01 -2.21
N GLY A 274 10.85 -0.96 -1.58
CA GLY A 274 11.49 -2.07 -2.27
C GLY A 274 10.49 -2.95 -3.04
N MET A 275 9.38 -3.31 -2.41
CA MET A 275 8.33 -4.11 -3.06
C MET A 275 7.74 -3.43 -4.29
N GLN A 276 7.52 -2.11 -4.26
CA GLN A 276 7.00 -1.40 -5.43
C GLN A 276 8.05 -1.22 -6.53
N ILE A 277 9.30 -0.93 -6.19
CA ILE A 277 10.39 -0.87 -7.19
C ILE A 277 10.56 -2.23 -7.87
N GLY A 278 10.52 -3.32 -7.11
CA GLY A 278 10.62 -4.68 -7.65
C GLY A 278 9.37 -5.07 -8.44
N GLY A 279 8.19 -4.77 -7.90
CA GLY A 279 6.92 -5.21 -8.47
C GLY A 279 6.48 -4.39 -9.67
N ILE A 280 6.31 -3.07 -9.50
CA ILE A 280 5.96 -2.17 -10.61
C ILE A 280 7.10 -2.13 -11.63
N GLY A 281 8.37 -2.17 -11.17
CA GLY A 281 9.52 -2.24 -12.06
C GLY A 281 9.59 -3.51 -12.91
N ALA A 282 9.04 -4.64 -12.45
CA ALA A 282 8.90 -5.83 -13.29
C ALA A 282 7.82 -5.66 -14.37
N LEU A 283 6.79 -4.85 -14.10
CA LEU A 283 5.72 -4.54 -15.06
C LEU A 283 6.13 -3.47 -16.09
N ALA A 284 6.95 -2.50 -15.67
CA ALA A 284 7.48 -1.44 -16.52
C ALA A 284 8.99 -1.22 -16.27
N PRO A 285 9.86 -2.10 -16.83
CA PRO A 285 11.31 -2.06 -16.58
C PRO A 285 11.97 -0.72 -16.90
N THR A 286 11.48 -0.02 -17.93
CA THR A 286 11.96 1.30 -18.35
C THR A 286 11.74 2.39 -17.31
N ARG A 287 10.80 2.20 -16.37
CA ARG A 287 10.42 3.18 -15.34
C ARG A 287 11.03 2.92 -13.97
N ARG A 288 11.87 1.88 -13.83
CA ARG A 288 12.46 1.48 -12.54
C ARG A 288 13.23 2.60 -11.85
N HIS A 289 13.92 3.46 -12.59
CA HIS A 289 14.64 4.61 -12.04
C HIS A 289 13.69 5.69 -11.49
N ASP A 290 12.56 5.93 -12.15
CA ASP A 290 11.55 6.89 -11.68
C ASP A 290 10.92 6.38 -10.38
N LEU A 291 10.56 5.10 -10.33
CA LEU A 291 10.03 4.45 -9.12
C LEU A 291 11.00 4.60 -7.94
N ALA A 292 12.31 4.39 -8.17
CA ALA A 292 13.31 4.54 -7.13
C ALA A 292 13.42 5.99 -6.61
N ARG A 293 13.31 6.99 -7.50
CA ARG A 293 13.33 8.42 -7.13
C ARG A 293 12.08 8.84 -6.34
N LEU A 294 10.92 8.28 -6.70
CA LEU A 294 9.64 8.61 -6.09
C LEU A 294 9.37 7.84 -4.79
N GLY A 295 9.97 6.66 -4.60
CA GLY A 295 9.61 5.71 -3.54
C GLY A 295 9.52 6.30 -2.13
N PHE A 296 10.51 7.08 -1.71
CA PHE A 296 10.47 7.71 -0.38
C PHE A 296 9.36 8.76 -0.26
N ARG A 297 9.15 9.57 -1.32
CA ARG A 297 8.06 10.55 -1.36
C ARG A 297 6.70 9.85 -1.32
N ALA A 298 6.54 8.76 -2.07
CA ALA A 298 5.31 7.96 -2.10
C ALA A 298 4.99 7.34 -0.72
N MET A 299 6.01 6.86 0.00
CA MET A 299 5.85 6.34 1.36
C MET A 299 5.36 7.41 2.33
N ILE A 300 5.94 8.61 2.26
CA ILE A 300 5.50 9.74 3.11
C ILE A 300 4.08 10.15 2.73
N ALA A 301 3.79 10.34 1.44
CA ALA A 301 2.46 10.72 0.97
C ALA A 301 1.39 9.67 1.38
N GLY A 302 1.71 8.38 1.32
CA GLY A 302 0.80 7.31 1.75
C GLY A 302 0.59 7.32 3.27
N THR A 303 1.66 7.54 4.04
CA THR A 303 1.58 7.70 5.50
C THR A 303 0.69 8.88 5.88
N LEU A 304 0.87 10.03 5.23
CA LEU A 304 0.07 11.22 5.48
C LEU A 304 -1.39 11.04 5.04
N ALA A 305 -1.65 10.29 3.97
CA ALA A 305 -3.01 9.94 3.59
C ALA A 305 -3.73 9.16 4.70
N ASN A 306 -3.06 8.18 5.33
CA ASN A 306 -3.61 7.48 6.50
C ASN A 306 -3.82 8.42 7.69
N PHE A 307 -2.91 9.36 7.93
CA PHE A 307 -3.01 10.30 9.05
C PHE A 307 -4.16 11.29 8.88
N VAL A 308 -4.43 11.74 7.65
CA VAL A 308 -5.63 12.54 7.36
C VAL A 308 -6.88 11.74 7.68
N THR A 309 -6.96 10.48 7.23
CA THR A 309 -8.10 9.61 7.53
C THR A 309 -8.27 9.39 9.05
N ALA A 310 -7.17 9.16 9.76
CA ALA A 310 -7.17 8.99 11.22
C ALA A 310 -7.60 10.26 11.96
N THR A 311 -7.19 11.43 11.47
CA THR A 311 -7.60 12.73 12.02
C THR A 311 -9.10 12.95 11.82
N ILE A 312 -9.65 12.59 10.65
CA ILE A 312 -11.10 12.65 10.41
C ILE A 312 -11.84 11.71 11.35
N ALA A 313 -11.35 10.48 11.52
CA ALA A 313 -11.93 9.53 12.46
C ALA A 313 -11.90 10.09 13.89
N GLY A 314 -10.76 10.63 14.33
CA GLY A 314 -10.62 11.27 15.64
C GLY A 314 -11.57 12.46 15.81
N PHE A 315 -11.81 13.26 14.78
CA PHE A 315 -12.75 14.38 14.84
C PHE A 315 -14.22 13.94 14.99
N LEU A 316 -14.59 12.79 14.44
CA LEU A 316 -15.97 12.27 14.46
C LEU A 316 -16.29 11.42 15.70
N LEU A 317 -15.30 11.13 16.54
CA LEU A 317 -15.40 10.41 17.82
C LEU A 317 -15.38 11.40 18.99
#